data_AF-A0A8T8E0V0-F1
#
_entry.id   AF-A0A8T8E0V0-F1
#
_cell.length_a   1.000
_cell.length_b   1.000
_cell.length_c   1.000
_cell.angle_alpha   90.00
_cell.angle_beta   90.00
_cell.angle_gamma   90.00
#
_symmetry.space_group_name_H-M   'P 1'
#
loop_
_entity.id
_entity.type
_entity.pdbx_description
1 polymer ?
#
loop_
_entity_poly.entity_id
_entity_poly.type
_entity_poly.pdbx_seq_one_letter_code
_entity_poly.pdbx_strand_id
1 'polypeptide(L)'
;MTSSTANSSGIGPFDGLFQTGAAIVSVLLFLVAVVFAWTGFQRMTLFVVGTEMNIVTGAVGFMLTMFFAIGALIVALFMDSGFDH
;
A
#
# COMPACT_ATOMS: atom_id res chain seq x y z
N MET A 1 -44.57 -3.98 2.88
CA MET A 1 -43.35 -3.38 3.46
C MET A 1 -42.18 -3.83 2.60
N THR A 2 -41.85 -3.04 1.59
CA THR A 2 -40.65 -3.20 0.75
C THR A 2 -39.99 -1.84 0.73
N SER A 3 -39.44 -1.47 1.89
CA SER A 3 -38.55 -0.31 1.99
C SER A 3 -37.21 -0.72 1.40
N SER A 4 -37.12 -0.73 0.07
CA SER A 4 -35.84 -0.61 -0.62
C SER A 4 -35.36 0.82 -0.38
N THR A 5 -34.83 1.07 0.80
CA THR A 5 -33.94 2.19 1.02
C THR A 5 -32.69 1.86 0.22
N ALA A 6 -32.68 2.24 -1.05
CA ALA A 6 -31.46 2.37 -1.82
C ALA A 6 -30.64 3.45 -1.10
N ASN A 7 -29.83 3.01 -0.14
CA ASN A 7 -28.88 3.87 0.53
C ASN A 7 -27.81 4.24 -0.50
N SER A 8 -28.06 5.25 -1.32
CA SER A 8 -27.10 5.84 -2.25
C SER A 8 -26.03 6.68 -1.54
N SER A 9 -25.83 6.45 -0.24
CA SER A 9 -24.81 7.09 0.59
C SER A 9 -23.67 6.12 0.79
N GLY A 10 -22.72 6.08 -0.15
CA GLY A 10 -21.47 5.35 0.01
C GLY A 10 -21.08 4.52 -1.21
N ILE A 11 -20.70 5.20 -2.31
CA ILE A 11 -19.80 4.61 -3.31
C ILE A 11 -18.56 5.51 -3.33
N GLY A 12 -17.90 5.59 -2.19
CA GLY A 12 -16.59 6.18 -2.02
C GLY A 12 -15.53 5.08 -2.10
N PRO A 13 -14.32 5.39 -2.59
CA PRO A 13 -13.25 4.40 -2.75
C PRO A 13 -12.65 3.88 -1.43
N PHE A 14 -13.38 3.96 -0.31
CA PHE A 14 -12.96 3.43 1.00
C PHE A 14 -14.13 2.93 1.85
N ASP A 15 -15.30 2.66 1.27
CA ASP A 15 -16.48 2.27 2.05
C ASP A 15 -16.42 0.79 2.51
N GLY A 16 -15.62 -0.05 1.85
CA GLY A 16 -15.39 -1.44 2.24
C GLY A 16 -14.15 -1.67 3.11
N LEU A 17 -14.24 -2.64 4.03
CA LEU A 17 -13.11 -3.06 4.89
C LEU A 17 -11.91 -3.54 4.07
N PHE A 18 -12.16 -4.26 2.96
CA PHE A 18 -11.11 -4.72 2.05
C PHE A 18 -10.37 -3.54 1.41
N GLN A 19 -11.12 -2.56 0.96
CA GLN A 19 -10.62 -1.38 0.27
C GLN A 19 -9.78 -0.50 1.22
N THR A 20 -10.29 -0.29 2.44
CA THR A 20 -9.55 0.37 3.52
C THR A 20 -8.29 -0.41 3.89
N GLY A 21 -8.36 -1.73 3.96
CA GLY A 21 -7.20 -2.60 4.21
C GLY A 21 -6.12 -2.45 3.13
N ALA A 22 -6.52 -2.47 1.85
CA ALA A 22 -5.61 -2.26 0.73
C ALA A 22 -4.96 -0.87 0.75
N ALA A 23 -5.71 0.17 1.14
CA ALA A 23 -5.19 1.51 1.30
C ALA A 23 -4.11 1.59 2.39
N ILE A 24 -4.36 0.98 3.56
CA ILE A 24 -3.40 0.92 4.66
C ILE A 24 -2.13 0.18 4.21
N VAL A 25 -2.27 -0.96 3.53
CA VAL A 25 -1.14 -1.74 3.01
C VAL A 25 -0.33 -0.92 2.01
N SER A 26 -0.97 -0.16 1.13
CA SER A 26 -0.30 0.73 0.19
C SER A 26 0.57 1.77 0.91
N VAL A 27 0.02 2.43 1.95
CA VAL A 27 0.74 3.44 2.74
C VAL A 27 1.94 2.82 3.45
N LEU A 28 1.77 1.65 4.06
CA LEU A 28 2.87 0.95 4.74
C LEU A 28 3.98 0.57 3.76
N LEU A 29 3.64 0.05 2.58
CA LEU A 29 4.63 -0.28 1.55
C LEU A 29 5.35 0.95 1.02
N PHE A 30 4.65 2.08 0.89
CA PHE A 30 5.27 3.35 0.51
C PHE A 30 6.31 3.80 1.54
N LEU A 31 6.00 3.72 2.85
CA LEU A 31 6.95 4.04 3.91
C LEU A 31 8.18 3.11 3.87
N VAL A 32 7.96 1.82 3.65
CA VAL A 32 9.05 0.85 3.49
C VAL A 32 9.93 1.20 2.28
N ALA A 33 9.33 1.61 1.17
CA ALA A 33 10.07 2.05 -0.01
C ALA A 33 10.97 3.25 0.31
N VAL A 34 10.43 4.26 1.00
CA VAL A 34 11.20 5.43 1.45
C VAL A 34 12.38 5.01 2.34
N VAL A 35 12.20 4.04 3.24
CA VAL A 35 13.29 3.50 4.05
C VAL A 35 14.39 2.90 3.19
N PHE A 36 14.06 2.06 2.19
CA PHE A 36 15.05 1.50 1.27
C PHE A 36 15.80 2.56 0.47
N ALA A 37 15.10 3.59 -0.02
CA ALA A 37 15.72 4.70 -0.73
C ALA A 37 16.68 5.46 0.19
N TRP A 38 16.26 5.74 1.43
CA TRP A 38 17.05 6.47 2.42
C TRP A 38 18.30 5.69 2.86
N THR A 39 18.15 4.43 3.26
CA THR A 39 19.27 3.59 3.70
C THR A 39 20.27 3.35 2.58
N GLY A 40 19.80 3.17 1.34
CA GLY A 40 20.67 3.03 0.17
C GLY A 40 21.44 4.30 -0.16
N PHE A 41 20.80 5.47 -0.02
CA PHE A 41 21.44 6.77 -0.25
C PHE A 41 22.54 7.06 0.78
N GLN A 42 22.28 6.76 2.06
CA GLN A 42 23.23 6.99 3.14
C GLN A 42 24.25 5.86 3.35
N ARG A 43 24.19 4.80 2.53
CA ARG A 43 25.00 3.58 2.68
C ARG A 43 24.93 2.96 4.08
N MET A 44 23.74 2.93 4.67
CA MET A 44 23.50 2.40 6.01
C MET A 44 23.16 0.92 5.98
N THR A 45 23.27 0.27 7.14
CA THR A 45 22.73 -1.07 7.37
C THR A 45 21.23 -1.03 7.59
N LEU A 46 20.51 -2.00 7.03
CA LEU A 46 19.09 -2.22 7.36
C LEU A 46 18.96 -2.62 8.83
N PHE A 47 18.22 -1.84 9.60
CA PHE A 47 18.04 -2.08 11.05
C PHE A 47 17.48 -3.48 11.36
N VAL A 48 16.60 -4.01 10.50
CA VAL A 48 15.92 -5.29 10.74
C VAL A 48 16.75 -6.50 10.29
N VAL A 49 17.49 -6.38 9.19
CA VAL A 49 18.16 -7.52 8.52
C VAL A 49 19.69 -7.48 8.67
N GLY A 50 20.25 -6.34 9.09
CA GLY A 50 21.70 -6.15 9.28
C GLY A 50 22.51 -6.04 7.98
N THR A 51 21.87 -6.10 6.81
CA THR A 51 22.55 -6.03 5.51
C THR A 51 22.96 -4.59 5.20
N GLU A 52 24.23 -4.40 4.82
CA GLU A 52 24.72 -3.13 4.28
C GLU A 52 24.05 -2.83 2.94
N MET A 53 23.51 -1.63 2.83
CA MET A 53 22.93 -1.16 1.58
C MET A 53 23.84 -0.20 0.86
N ASN A 54 23.82 -0.26 -0.46
CA ASN A 54 24.38 0.76 -1.33
C ASN A 54 23.22 1.32 -2.19
N ILE A 55 23.50 2.34 -2.99
CA ILE A 55 22.51 3.02 -3.81
C ILE A 55 21.80 2.09 -4.79
N VAL A 56 22.51 1.08 -5.32
CA VAL A 56 21.92 0.10 -6.25
C VAL A 56 20.93 -0.81 -5.52
N THR A 57 21.33 -1.41 -4.39
CA THR A 57 20.43 -2.30 -3.63
C THR A 57 19.27 -1.55 -3.00
N GLY A 58 19.46 -0.28 -2.60
CA GLY A 58 18.38 0.60 -2.17
C GLY A 58 17.42 1.00 -3.27
N ALA A 59 17.93 1.28 -4.48
CA ALA A 59 17.07 1.55 -5.64
C ALA A 59 16.24 0.32 -6.01
N VAL A 60 16.83 -0.89 -5.99
CA VAL A 60 16.10 -2.14 -6.26
C VAL A 60 15.02 -2.39 -5.21
N GLY A 61 15.34 -2.24 -3.92
CA GLY A 61 14.38 -2.38 -2.83
C GLY A 61 13.24 -1.37 -2.92
N PHE A 62 13.56 -0.11 -3.22
CA PHE A 62 12.58 0.95 -3.47
C PHE A 62 11.66 0.64 -4.65
N MET A 63 12.22 0.24 -5.81
CA MET A 63 11.42 -0.09 -7.00
C MET A 63 10.47 -1.26 -6.75
N LEU A 64 10.96 -2.32 -6.10
CA LEU A 64 10.16 -3.50 -5.79
C LEU A 64 9.00 -3.15 -4.84
N THR A 65 9.28 -2.43 -3.76
CA THR A 65 8.26 -2.06 -2.77
C THR A 65 7.27 -1.03 -3.32
N MET A 66 7.72 -0.07 -4.13
CA MET A 66 6.83 0.85 -4.83
C MET A 66 5.89 0.15 -5.81
N PHE A 67 6.36 -0.87 -6.52
CA PHE A 67 5.50 -1.65 -7.41
C PHE A 67 4.29 -2.24 -6.65
N PHE A 68 4.54 -2.84 -5.49
CA PHE A 68 3.46 -3.37 -4.65
C PHE A 68 2.63 -2.27 -3.99
N ALA A 69 3.23 -1.14 -3.59
CA ALA A 69 2.50 0.00 -3.03
C ALA A 69 1.49 0.57 -4.04
N ILE A 70 1.91 0.74 -5.30
CA ILE A 70 1.05 1.20 -6.39
C ILE A 70 0.00 0.14 -6.72
N GLY A 71 0.37 -1.14 -6.78
CA GLY A 71 -0.57 -2.23 -6.99
C GLY A 71 -1.68 -2.25 -5.92
N ALA A 72 -1.30 -2.15 -4.65
CA ALA A 72 -2.24 -2.08 -3.53
C ALA A 72 -3.12 -0.81 -3.59
N LEU A 73 -2.57 0.32 -4.05
CA LEU A 73 -3.34 1.54 -4.26
C LEU A 73 -4.38 1.37 -5.38
N ILE A 74 -4.01 0.72 -6.48
CA ILE A 74 -4.94 0.44 -7.59
C ILE A 74 -6.06 -0.47 -7.09
N VAL A 75 -5.74 -1.51 -6.32
CA VAL A 75 -6.75 -2.37 -5.67
C VAL A 75 -7.65 -1.54 -4.76
N ALA A 76 -7.07 -0.67 -3.93
CA ALA A 76 -7.82 0.20 -3.05
C ALA A 76 -8.71 1.22 -3.78
N LEU A 77 -8.37 1.65 -5.00
CA LEU A 77 -9.15 2.66 -5.71
C LEU A 77 -10.17 2.07 -6.69
N PHE A 78 -9.89 0.89 -7.25
CA PHE A 78 -10.62 0.37 -8.40
C PHE A 78 -11.22 -1.03 -8.22
N MET A 79 -10.85 -1.77 -7.17
CA MET A 79 -11.51 -3.04 -6.87
C MET A 79 -12.63 -2.81 -5.86
N ASP A 80 -13.82 -3.27 -6.23
CA ASP A 80 -14.95 -3.29 -5.33
C ASP A 80 -14.67 -4.23 -4.14
N SER A 81 -15.24 -3.90 -2.98
CA SER A 81 -15.08 -4.69 -1.77
C SER A 81 -15.79 -6.03 -1.95
N GLY A 82 -15.06 -7.06 -2.40
CA GLY A 82 -15.59 -8.42 -2.53
C GLY A 82 -16.03 -9.07 -1.21
N PHE A 83 -15.83 -8.38 -0.07
CA PHE A 83 -16.27 -8.77 1.28
C PHE A 83 -17.41 -7.87 1.78
N ASP A 84 -18.40 -7.64 0.92
CA ASP A 84 -19.69 -7.04 1.31
C ASP A 84 -20.55 -8.14 1.98
N HIS A 85 -20.52 -8.20 3.31
CA HIS A 85 -21.47 -8.96 4.13
C HIS A 85 -22.07 -8.03 5.18
#